data_AF-E2BDU9-F1
#
_entry.id   AF-E2BDU9-F1
#
_cell.length_a   1.000
_cell.length_b   1.000
_cell.length_c   1.000
_cell.angle_alpha   90.00
_cell.angle_beta   90.00
_cell.angle_gamma   90.00
#
_symmetry.space_group_name_H-M   'P 1'
#
loop_
_entity.id
_entity.type
_entity.pdbx_description
1 polymer ?
#
loop_
_entity_poly.entity_id
_entity_poly.type
_entity_poly.pdbx_seq_one_letter_code
_entity_poly.pdbx_strand_id
1 'polypeptide(L)'
;MHLSASFVLITVCLLVHSTVGITEMINSDSFYFPDQADYIKLATKCPDNMILWPYNRQCYKEGDEGPCNVGRVLVFDRRLLKPYCKDLIF
;
A
#
# COMPACT_ATOMS: atom_id res chain seq x y z
N MET A 1 -32.29 39.78 26.94
CA MET A 1 -31.06 40.03 26.15
C MET A 1 -29.94 39.01 26.45
N HIS A 2 -29.87 38.44 27.67
CA HIS A 2 -28.82 37.47 28.05
C HIS A 2 -29.06 36.05 27.49
N LEU A 3 -30.34 35.61 27.42
CA LEU A 3 -30.72 34.26 26.95
C LEU A 3 -30.43 34.05 25.45
N SER A 4 -30.59 35.09 24.63
CA SER A 4 -30.28 35.06 23.20
C SER A 4 -28.79 34.97 22.92
N ALA A 5 -27.95 35.66 23.72
CA ALA A 5 -26.50 35.60 23.59
C ALA A 5 -25.94 34.20 23.93
N SER A 6 -26.49 33.55 24.97
CA SER A 6 -26.13 32.17 25.33
C SER A 6 -26.52 31.17 24.24
N PHE A 7 -27.69 31.33 23.63
CA PHE A 7 -28.14 30.45 22.55
C PHE A 7 -27.25 30.58 21.31
N VAL A 8 -26.88 31.81 20.94
CA VAL A 8 -25.96 32.08 19.83
C VAL A 8 -24.59 31.46 20.11
N LEU A 9 -24.07 31.58 21.34
CA LEU A 9 -22.79 30.99 21.73
C LEU A 9 -22.79 29.45 21.57
N ILE A 10 -23.86 28.79 22.03
CA ILE A 10 -24.02 27.33 21.93
C ILE A 10 -24.11 26.89 20.46
N THR A 11 -24.88 27.61 19.63
CA THR A 11 -24.97 27.30 18.19
C THR A 11 -23.64 27.49 17.47
N VAL A 12 -22.88 28.53 17.82
CA VAL A 12 -21.54 28.77 17.23
C VAL A 12 -20.57 27.67 17.67
N CYS A 13 -20.56 27.28 18.94
CA CYS A 13 -19.74 26.17 19.42
C CYS A 13 -20.07 24.85 18.71
N LEU A 14 -21.33 24.47 18.58
CA LEU A 14 -21.72 23.21 17.93
C LEU A 14 -21.32 23.16 16.44
N LEU A 15 -21.42 24.29 15.74
CA LEU A 15 -20.97 24.41 14.35
C LEU A 15 -19.43 24.32 14.23
N VAL A 16 -18.68 24.85 15.20
CA VAL A 16 -17.21 24.77 15.23
C VAL A 16 -16.71 23.35 15.61
N HIS A 17 -17.40 22.61 16.47
CA HIS A 17 -17.01 21.22 16.78
C HIS A 17 -17.24 20.26 15.61
N SER A 18 -18.22 20.56 14.74
CA SER A 18 -18.55 19.72 13.59
C SER A 18 -17.48 19.79 12.49
N THR A 19 -16.70 20.87 12.39
CA THR A 19 -15.62 21.00 11.40
C THR A 19 -14.30 20.36 11.85
N VAL A 20 -14.13 20.10 13.15
CA VAL A 20 -12.96 19.35 13.67
C VAL A 20 -13.08 17.84 13.33
N GLY A 21 -14.32 17.34 13.19
CA GLY A 21 -14.64 15.95 12.86
C GLY A 21 -14.47 15.56 11.40
N ILE A 22 -14.20 16.52 10.50
CA ILE A 22 -13.72 16.26 9.14
C ILE A 22 -12.19 16.39 9.13
N THR A 23 -11.54 15.86 10.17
CA THR A 23 -10.19 15.33 9.98
C THR A 23 -10.37 14.28 8.90
N GLU A 24 -10.06 14.67 7.67
CA GLU A 24 -9.85 13.80 6.54
C GLU A 24 -9.05 12.60 7.03
N MET A 25 -9.77 11.54 7.37
CA MET A 25 -9.27 10.19 7.30
C MET A 25 -9.13 9.90 5.81
N ILE A 26 -8.22 10.60 5.14
CA ILE A 26 -7.37 9.93 4.19
C ILE A 26 -6.60 8.97 5.09
N ASN A 27 -7.20 7.81 5.34
CA ASN A 27 -6.42 6.66 5.72
C ASN A 27 -5.56 6.38 4.48
N SER A 28 -4.43 7.07 4.41
CA SER A 28 -3.33 6.80 3.50
C SER A 28 -2.64 5.54 4.01
N ASP A 29 -3.40 4.46 4.16
CA ASP A 29 -2.86 3.11 4.20
C ASP A 29 -2.29 2.87 2.81
N SER A 30 -1.01 3.20 2.70
CA SER A 30 -0.11 3.05 1.56
C SER A 30 -0.14 4.12 0.47
N PHE A 31 0.90 4.96 0.55
CA PHE A 31 1.50 5.68 -0.57
C PHE A 31 2.04 4.66 -1.60
N TYR A 32 1.18 4.19 -2.51
CA TYR A 32 1.61 3.42 -3.68
C TYR A 32 2.01 4.39 -4.79
N PHE A 33 3.23 4.28 -5.28
CA PHE A 33 3.55 4.87 -6.59
C PHE A 33 2.68 4.17 -7.66
N PRO A 34 2.25 4.86 -8.74
CA PRO A 34 1.33 4.30 -9.73
C PRO A 34 1.82 2.99 -10.37
N ASP A 35 3.14 2.81 -10.51
CA ASP A 35 3.76 1.57 -10.98
C ASP A 35 3.59 0.40 -10.01
N GLN A 36 3.52 0.67 -8.70
CA GLN A 36 3.35 -0.33 -7.66
C GLN A 36 1.92 -0.87 -7.61
N ALA A 37 0.92 -0.01 -7.80
CA ALA A 37 -0.48 -0.42 -7.90
C ALA A 37 -0.72 -1.34 -9.11
N ASP A 38 -0.12 -1.01 -10.25
CA ASP A 38 -0.18 -1.83 -11.47
C ASP A 38 0.52 -3.18 -11.30
N TYR A 39 1.67 -3.21 -10.63
CA TYR A 39 2.36 -4.45 -10.31
C TYR A 39 1.48 -5.36 -9.44
N ILE A 40 0.92 -4.84 -8.33
CA ILE A 40 0.07 -5.61 -7.41
C ILE A 40 -1.16 -6.15 -8.15
N LYS A 41 -1.81 -5.31 -8.97
CA LYS A 41 -2.96 -5.73 -9.79
C LYS A 41 -2.62 -6.86 -10.76
N LEU A 42 -1.39 -6.90 -11.28
CA LEU A 42 -0.99 -8.01 -12.14
C LEU A 42 -0.57 -9.24 -11.35
N ALA A 43 0.09 -9.05 -10.20
CA ALA A 43 0.56 -10.13 -9.35
C ALA A 43 -0.57 -11.02 -8.83
N THR A 44 -1.79 -10.47 -8.65
CA THR A 44 -2.98 -11.26 -8.30
C THR A 44 -3.41 -12.27 -9.36
N LYS A 45 -2.87 -12.21 -10.58
CA LYS A 45 -3.11 -13.25 -11.61
C LYS A 45 -2.19 -14.45 -11.47
N CYS A 46 -1.13 -14.37 -10.67
CA CYS A 46 -0.26 -15.51 -10.41
C CYS A 46 -0.97 -16.50 -9.47
N PRO A 47 -0.70 -17.81 -9.63
CA PRO A 47 -1.11 -18.80 -8.64
C PRO A 47 -0.54 -18.49 -7.25
N ASP A 48 -1.17 -19.06 -6.22
CA ASP A 48 -0.70 -18.90 -4.84
C ASP A 48 0.77 -19.28 -4.68
N ASN A 49 1.49 -18.51 -3.86
CA ASN A 49 2.92 -18.67 -3.59
C ASN A 49 3.84 -18.50 -4.82
N MET A 50 3.36 -17.85 -5.89
CA MET A 50 4.19 -17.42 -7.01
C MET A 50 4.38 -15.91 -7.03
N ILE A 51 5.55 -15.51 -7.52
CA ILE A 51 6.00 -14.12 -7.67
C ILE A 51 5.98 -13.78 -9.16
N LEU A 52 5.33 -12.67 -9.48
CA LEU A 52 5.35 -12.10 -10.83
C LEU A 52 6.70 -11.41 -11.11
N TRP A 53 7.36 -11.76 -12.21
CA TRP A 53 8.51 -11.01 -12.69
C TRP A 53 8.08 -9.87 -13.62
N PRO A 54 8.44 -8.60 -13.35
CA PRO A 54 7.89 -7.46 -14.06
C PRO A 54 8.33 -7.40 -15.53
N TYR A 55 9.51 -7.92 -15.87
CA TYR A 55 10.09 -7.79 -17.21
C TYR A 55 9.38 -8.64 -18.27
N ASN A 56 9.12 -9.92 -17.96
CA ASN A 56 8.50 -10.86 -18.88
C ASN A 56 7.05 -11.22 -18.51
N ARG A 57 6.54 -10.68 -17.40
CA ARG A 57 5.18 -10.90 -16.89
C ARG A 57 4.87 -12.37 -16.60
N GLN A 58 5.89 -13.18 -16.28
CA GLN A 58 5.74 -14.58 -15.91
C GLN A 58 5.77 -14.76 -14.39
N CYS A 59 5.12 -15.81 -13.90
CA CYS A 59 5.05 -16.15 -12.48
C CYS A 59 6.08 -17.25 -12.17
N TYR A 60 6.84 -17.06 -11.10
CA TYR A 60 7.89 -17.97 -10.67
C TYR A 60 7.71 -18.30 -9.19
N LYS A 61 8.17 -19.48 -8.78
CA LYS A 61 8.11 -19.86 -7.37
C LYS A 61 9.15 -19.07 -6.56
N GLU A 62 8.75 -18.62 -5.37
CA GLU A 62 9.69 -18.00 -4.43
C GLU A 62 10.74 -19.00 -3.96
N GLY A 63 12.01 -18.59 -3.95
CA GLY A 63 13.16 -19.41 -3.57
C GLY A 63 13.78 -20.23 -4.70
N ASP A 64 13.15 -20.30 -5.87
CA ASP A 64 13.73 -20.94 -7.05
C ASP A 64 14.62 -19.96 -7.84
N GLU A 65 15.47 -20.46 -8.73
CA GLU A 65 16.33 -19.63 -9.60
C GLU A 65 15.48 -18.71 -10.50
N GLY A 66 14.43 -19.25 -11.12
CA GLY A 66 13.45 -18.48 -11.89
C GLY A 66 14.10 -17.60 -12.97
N PRO A 67 13.85 -16.27 -12.98
CA PRO A 67 14.46 -15.33 -13.93
C PRO A 67 15.84 -14.82 -13.47
N CYS A 68 16.36 -15.29 -12.34
CA CYS A 68 17.65 -14.87 -11.80
C CYS A 68 18.81 -15.62 -12.47
N ASN A 69 20.00 -15.02 -12.42
CA ASN A 69 21.22 -15.69 -12.87
C ASN A 69 21.61 -16.83 -11.92
N VAL A 70 22.38 -17.78 -12.45
CA VAL A 70 22.96 -18.89 -11.69
C VAL A 70 23.61 -18.40 -10.39
N GLY A 71 23.30 -19.08 -9.29
CA GLY A 71 23.79 -18.73 -7.94
C GLY A 71 22.93 -17.72 -7.19
N ARG A 72 21.77 -17.34 -7.74
CA ARG A 72 20.81 -16.44 -7.11
C ARG A 72 19.41 -17.06 -7.11
N VAL A 73 18.57 -16.64 -6.18
CA VAL A 73 17.18 -17.10 -6.05
C VAL A 73 16.22 -15.91 -6.04
N LEU A 74 15.01 -16.14 -6.55
CA LEU A 74 13.95 -15.16 -6.55
C LEU A 74 13.33 -15.03 -5.16
N VAL A 75 13.26 -13.81 -4.64
CA VAL A 75 12.66 -13.49 -3.34
C VAL A 75 11.72 -12.31 -3.49
N PHE A 76 10.65 -12.25 -2.69
CA PHE A 76 9.76 -11.11 -2.65
C PHE A 76 10.08 -10.18 -1.47
N ASP A 77 10.44 -8.92 -1.76
CA ASP A 77 10.56 -7.89 -0.74
C ASP A 77 9.15 -7.42 -0.35
N ARG A 78 8.67 -7.84 0.82
CA ARG A 78 7.34 -7.49 1.33
C ARG A 78 7.23 -6.03 1.76
N ARG A 79 8.35 -5.36 2.04
CA ARG A 79 8.37 -3.92 2.42
C ARG A 79 8.26 -3.04 1.18
N LEU A 80 8.95 -3.43 0.11
CA LEU A 80 8.96 -2.70 -1.16
C LEU A 80 7.96 -3.26 -2.18
N LEU A 81 7.26 -4.34 -1.83
CA LEU A 81 6.30 -5.07 -2.67
C LEU A 81 6.85 -5.35 -4.08
N LYS A 82 8.10 -5.78 -4.14
CA LYS A 82 8.81 -6.02 -5.41
C LYS A 82 9.62 -7.30 -5.37
N PRO A 83 9.74 -8.00 -6.51
CA PRO A 83 10.64 -9.14 -6.63
C PRO A 83 12.08 -8.69 -6.75
N TYR A 84 13.01 -9.50 -6.24
CA TYR A 84 14.44 -9.30 -6.42
C TYR A 84 15.20 -10.62 -6.39
N CYS A 85 16.40 -10.63 -6.95
CA CYS A 85 17.30 -11.77 -6.90
C CYS A 85 18.23 -11.65 -5.69
N LYS A 86 18.25 -12.66 -4.84
CA LYS A 86 19.12 -12.77 -3.68
C LYS A 86 20.25 -13.76 -3.96
N ASP A 87 21.49 -13.38 -3.64
CA ASP A 87 22.65 -14.27 -3.78
C ASP A 87 22.60 -15.43 -2.78
N LEU A 88 22.96 -16.63 -3.25
CA LEU A 88 23.20 -17.80 -2.41
C LEU A 88 24.61 -17.67 -1.82
N ILE A 89 24.70 -17.10 -0.62
CA ILE A 89 25.93 -17.11 0.16
C ILE A 89 26.02 -18.49 0.81
N PHE A 90 26.93 -19.33 0.31
CA PHE A 90 27.30 -20.61 0.90
C PHE A 90 28.38 -20.44 1.97
#